data_AF-A0AAD9N0L3-F1
#
_entry.id   AF-A0AAD9N0L3-F1
#
_cell.length_a   1.000
_cell.length_b   1.000
_cell.length_c   1.000
_cell.angle_alpha   90.00
_cell.angle_beta   90.00
_cell.angle_gamma   90.00
#
_symmetry.space_group_name_H-M   'P 1'
#
loop_
_entity.id
_entity.type
_entity.pdbx_description
1 polymer ?
#
loop_
_entity_poly.entity_id
_entity_poly.type
_entity_poly.pdbx_seq_one_letter_code
_entity_poly.pdbx_strand_id
1 'polypeptide(L)'
;MFLQRSFMSCSSWIVLIYVFAEIAETTSNSTNPPHRAKRSAPGSRLTYEERVDFLKAHNNFRRNVSPTASDMEFMVWHDELADMAQEWADGCDWKHGQPDRDPKPFDHIGQNLYVSTASEVTGTKSTTSWYNEVSDYTYSSNSCEENKVCGHYTQVRHILYHIVDC
;
A
#
# COMPACT_ATOMS: atom_id res chain seq x y z
N MET A 1 16.51 -20.26 13.07
CA MET A 1 17.58 -19.36 12.58
C MET A 1 17.08 -17.95 12.84
N PHE A 2 17.54 -17.35 13.93
CA PHE A 2 17.06 -16.06 14.44
C PHE A 2 17.70 -14.93 13.62
N LEU A 3 16.91 -14.14 12.91
CA LEU A 3 17.37 -12.88 12.32
C LEU A 3 17.43 -11.82 13.43
N GLN A 4 18.61 -11.70 14.01
CA GLN A 4 18.96 -10.73 15.03
C GLN A 4 19.08 -9.35 14.39
N ARG A 5 18.29 -8.40 14.92
CA ARG A 5 18.42 -6.92 14.84
C ARG A 5 19.65 -6.46 14.05
N SER A 6 19.50 -6.40 12.74
CA SER A 6 20.48 -5.76 11.87
C SER A 6 19.75 -4.58 11.25
N PHE A 7 20.24 -3.38 11.54
CA PHE A 7 19.86 -2.16 10.82
C PHE A 7 19.99 -2.46 9.33
N MET A 8 18.87 -2.60 8.63
CA MET A 8 18.85 -2.77 7.18
C MET A 8 19.24 -1.41 6.60
N SER A 9 20.53 -1.20 6.35
CA SER A 9 20.96 -0.10 5.48
C SER A 9 20.17 -0.21 4.17
N CYS A 10 19.61 0.90 3.64
CA CYS A 10 18.99 0.96 2.29
C CYS A 10 20.04 0.75 1.16
N SER A 11 20.96 -0.20 1.33
CA SER A 11 21.96 -0.57 0.36
C SER A 11 21.30 -1.27 -0.83
N SER A 12 21.22 -0.53 -1.95
CA SER A 12 21.15 -0.86 -3.39
C SER A 12 20.31 -2.04 -3.93
N TRP A 13 19.70 -2.87 -3.09
CA TRP A 13 19.00 -4.08 -3.53
C TRP A 13 17.69 -4.32 -2.78
N ILE A 14 17.42 -3.56 -1.72
CA ILE A 14 16.24 -3.70 -0.87
C ILE A 14 15.32 -2.54 -1.18
N VAL A 15 14.26 -2.81 -1.96
CA VAL A 15 13.16 -1.86 -2.16
C VAL A 15 12.07 -2.22 -1.16
N LEU A 16 11.74 -1.27 -0.28
CA LEU A 16 10.63 -1.36 0.63
C LEU A 16 9.45 -0.59 0.04
N ILE A 17 8.40 -1.32 -0.30
CA ILE A 17 7.17 -0.71 -0.81
C ILE A 17 6.15 -0.66 0.32
N TYR A 18 5.53 0.51 0.49
CA TYR A 18 4.49 0.77 1.47
C TYR A 18 3.21 1.26 0.77
N VAL A 19 2.14 0.46 0.83
CA VAL A 19 0.84 0.89 0.33
C VAL A 19 -0.03 1.34 1.48
N PHE A 20 -0.21 2.64 1.59
CA PHE A 20 -1.13 3.25 2.52
C PHE A 20 -2.55 3.34 1.94
N ALA A 21 -3.59 2.92 2.66
CA ALA A 21 -4.99 3.08 2.23
C ALA A 21 -5.81 3.75 3.33
N GLU A 22 -6.58 4.79 3.01
CA GLU A 22 -7.42 5.47 3.99
C GLU A 22 -8.59 4.57 4.40
N ILE A 23 -8.75 4.32 5.71
CA ILE A 23 -9.97 3.73 6.24
C ILE A 23 -10.82 4.90 6.74
N ALA A 24 -11.64 5.48 5.87
CA ALA A 24 -12.55 6.52 6.30
C ALA A 24 -13.59 5.93 7.27
N GLU A 25 -13.54 6.29 8.54
CA GLU A 25 -14.70 6.14 9.42
C GLU A 25 -15.76 7.13 8.93
N THR A 26 -16.91 6.62 8.51
CA THR A 26 -18.07 7.44 8.18
C THR A 26 -18.42 8.35 9.36
N THR A 27 -18.14 9.65 9.27
CA THR A 27 -19.10 10.77 9.48
C THR A 27 -18.40 12.13 9.54
N SER A 28 -18.52 12.93 8.48
CA SER A 28 -19.30 14.19 8.45
C SER A 28 -18.85 15.12 7.33
N ASN A 29 -19.84 15.74 6.68
CA ASN A 29 -19.73 16.70 5.60
C ASN A 29 -18.59 17.73 5.76
N SER A 30 -17.73 17.84 4.75
CA SER A 30 -17.13 19.13 4.39
C SER A 30 -16.92 19.22 2.89
N THR A 31 -17.81 19.96 2.24
CA THR A 31 -17.66 20.45 0.88
C THR A 31 -16.50 21.45 0.83
N ASN A 32 -15.30 21.03 0.42
CA ASN A 32 -14.27 21.97 0.00
C ASN A 32 -13.76 21.62 -1.40
N PRO A 33 -13.72 22.59 -2.35
CA PRO A 33 -13.20 22.38 -3.70
C PRO A 33 -11.69 22.10 -3.67
N PRO A 34 -11.10 21.50 -4.73
CA PRO A 34 -9.72 21.04 -4.71
C PRO A 34 -8.77 22.22 -4.47
N HIS A 35 -8.25 22.31 -3.25
CA HIS A 35 -7.24 23.29 -2.90
C HIS A 35 -5.99 22.97 -3.69
N ARG A 36 -5.76 23.79 -4.72
CA ARG A 36 -4.53 23.97 -5.48
C ARG A 36 -3.28 23.66 -4.63
N ALA A 37 -2.65 22.52 -4.93
CA ALA A 37 -1.41 22.06 -4.30
C ALA A 37 -0.35 23.17 -4.33
N LYS A 38 0.08 23.62 -3.16
CA LYS A 38 1.29 24.43 -3.00
C LYS A 38 2.49 23.47 -3.09
N ARG A 39 3.51 23.92 -3.82
CA ARG A 39 4.74 23.19 -4.20
C ARG A 39 5.30 22.33 -3.06
N SER A 40 5.35 21.02 -3.29
CA SER A 40 5.92 20.00 -2.42
C SER A 40 7.44 19.88 -2.58
N ALA A 41 8.10 19.51 -1.47
CA ALA A 41 9.44 18.90 -1.44
C ALA A 41 9.42 17.57 -2.26
N PRO A 42 10.56 16.94 -2.59
CA PRO A 42 10.63 16.01 -3.72
C PRO A 42 9.68 14.83 -3.48
N GLY A 43 8.57 14.83 -4.23
CA GLY A 43 7.52 13.83 -4.08
C GLY A 43 8.02 12.43 -4.43
N SER A 44 7.17 11.43 -4.17
CA SER A 44 7.33 10.02 -4.57
C SER A 44 8.40 9.81 -5.65
N ARG A 45 9.45 9.02 -5.34
CA ARG A 45 10.57 8.74 -6.25
C ARG A 45 10.14 7.97 -7.50
N LEU A 46 8.91 7.48 -7.53
CA LEU A 46 8.31 6.81 -8.67
C LEU A 46 8.01 7.78 -9.82
N THR A 47 8.41 7.35 -10.99
CA THR A 47 7.99 7.89 -12.29
C THR A 47 6.48 7.76 -12.48
N TYR A 48 5.91 8.54 -13.41
CA TYR A 48 4.49 8.45 -13.74
C TYR A 48 4.10 7.02 -14.19
N GLU A 49 4.97 6.39 -14.98
CA GLU A 49 4.80 5.04 -15.49
C GLU A 49 4.75 4.01 -14.37
N GLU A 50 5.62 4.12 -13.35
CA GLU A 50 5.62 3.25 -12.18
C GLU A 50 4.33 3.41 -11.37
N ARG A 51 3.90 4.65 -11.08
CA ARG A 51 2.62 4.91 -10.39
C ARG A 51 1.44 4.28 -11.13
N VAL A 52 1.44 4.39 -12.46
CA VAL A 52 0.43 3.77 -13.32
C VAL A 52 0.50 2.24 -13.27
N ASP A 53 1.67 1.63 -13.20
CA ASP A 53 1.84 0.18 -13.04
C ASP A 53 1.21 -0.31 -11.73
N PHE A 54 1.49 0.35 -10.60
CA PHE A 54 0.88 0.04 -9.29
C PHE A 54 -0.65 0.13 -9.33
N LEU A 55 -1.17 1.25 -9.85
CA LEU A 55 -2.61 1.48 -10.00
C LEU A 55 -3.27 0.42 -10.87
N LYS A 56 -2.66 0.07 -12.01
CA LYS A 56 -3.20 -0.93 -12.93
C LYS A 56 -3.21 -2.31 -12.30
N ALA A 57 -2.13 -2.70 -11.62
CA ALA A 57 -2.04 -3.99 -10.96
C ALA A 57 -3.14 -4.15 -9.90
N HIS A 58 -3.30 -3.18 -8.99
CA HIS A 58 -4.34 -3.24 -7.96
C HIS A 58 -5.74 -3.27 -8.57
N ASN A 59 -6.05 -2.34 -9.47
CA ASN A 59 -7.38 -2.29 -10.08
C ASN A 59 -7.71 -3.53 -10.91
N ASN A 60 -6.71 -4.17 -11.52
CA ASN A 60 -6.90 -5.45 -12.21
C ASN A 60 -7.30 -6.56 -11.23
N PHE A 61 -6.59 -6.70 -10.11
CA PHE A 61 -6.94 -7.69 -9.09
C PHE A 61 -8.29 -7.40 -8.44
N ARG A 62 -8.56 -6.15 -8.06
CA ARG A 62 -9.84 -5.70 -7.46
C ARG A 62 -11.05 -5.99 -8.35
N ARG A 63 -10.91 -5.78 -9.66
CA ARG A 63 -11.96 -6.08 -10.64
C ARG A 63 -12.25 -7.59 -10.75
N ASN A 64 -11.27 -8.43 -10.48
CA ASN A 64 -11.34 -9.88 -10.70
C ASN A 64 -11.36 -10.70 -9.40
N VAL A 65 -11.69 -10.09 -8.25
CA VAL A 65 -11.81 -10.81 -6.98
C VAL A 65 -12.88 -11.89 -7.06
N SER A 66 -12.63 -13.00 -6.36
CA SER A 66 -13.60 -14.08 -6.16
C SER A 66 -13.85 -14.29 -4.66
N PRO A 67 -15.12 -14.33 -4.21
CA PRO A 67 -16.31 -13.98 -4.99
C PRO A 67 -16.32 -12.50 -5.38
N THR A 68 -17.14 -12.17 -6.38
CA THR A 68 -17.28 -10.80 -6.91
C THR A 68 -17.79 -9.85 -5.83
N ALA A 69 -17.18 -8.68 -5.70
CA ALA A 69 -17.64 -7.62 -4.82
C ALA A 69 -18.63 -6.68 -5.54
N SER A 70 -19.71 -6.30 -4.86
CA SER A 70 -20.75 -5.41 -5.39
C SER A 70 -20.42 -3.92 -5.25
N ASP A 71 -19.49 -3.60 -4.35
CA ASP A 71 -19.13 -2.27 -3.88
C ASP A 71 -17.61 -2.02 -3.99
N MET A 72 -16.93 -2.77 -4.87
CA MET A 72 -15.49 -2.58 -5.09
C MET A 72 -15.22 -1.24 -5.76
N GLU A 73 -14.51 -0.38 -5.04
CA GLU A 73 -14.17 0.96 -5.47
C GLU A 73 -12.90 0.96 -6.36
N PHE A 74 -12.82 1.91 -7.28
CA PHE A 74 -11.70 2.04 -8.22
C PHE A 74 -10.54 2.82 -7.59
N MET A 75 -9.40 2.18 -7.35
CA MET A 75 -8.26 2.87 -6.73
C MET A 75 -7.69 3.97 -7.64
N VAL A 76 -7.40 5.11 -7.02
CA VAL A 76 -6.74 6.27 -7.64
C VAL A 76 -5.51 6.67 -6.82
N TRP A 77 -4.52 7.28 -7.48
CA TRP A 77 -3.28 7.72 -6.84
C TRP A 77 -3.54 8.86 -5.85
N HIS A 78 -2.83 8.85 -4.73
CA HIS A 78 -2.85 9.94 -3.74
C HIS A 78 -1.43 10.42 -3.42
N ASP A 79 -1.07 11.63 -3.86
CA ASP A 79 0.30 12.14 -3.75
C ASP A 79 0.77 12.28 -2.29
N GLU A 80 -0.06 12.81 -1.38
CA GLU A 80 0.36 13.02 0.02
C GLU A 80 0.66 11.71 0.76
N LEU A 81 -0.17 10.69 0.54
CA LEU A 81 0.10 9.36 1.07
C LEU A 81 1.36 8.75 0.43
N ALA A 82 1.62 8.99 -0.87
CA ALA A 82 2.84 8.50 -1.53
C ALA A 82 4.11 9.13 -0.97
N ASP A 83 4.02 10.41 -0.61
CA ASP A 83 5.08 11.10 0.10
C ASP A 83 5.27 10.51 1.51
N MET A 84 4.19 10.14 2.21
CA MET A 84 4.29 9.45 3.51
C MET A 84 4.91 8.05 3.39
N ALA A 85 4.53 7.28 2.36
CA ALA A 85 5.10 5.97 2.07
C ALA A 85 6.60 6.08 1.82
N GLN A 86 7.01 7.04 0.98
CA GLN A 86 8.43 7.27 0.68
C GLN A 86 9.21 7.69 1.93
N GLU A 87 8.67 8.60 2.74
CA GLU A 87 9.30 9.06 3.97
C GLU A 87 9.49 7.92 4.98
N TRP A 88 8.50 7.03 5.10
CA TRP A 88 8.62 5.85 5.96
C TRP A 88 9.60 4.83 5.40
N ALA A 89 9.61 4.61 4.07
CA ALA A 89 10.55 3.72 3.41
C ALA A 89 12.00 4.16 3.53
N ASP A 90 12.25 5.46 3.49
CA ASP A 90 13.58 6.06 3.69
C ASP A 90 14.16 5.76 5.09
N GLY A 91 13.32 5.37 6.06
CA GLY A 91 13.76 4.89 7.37
C GLY A 91 14.39 3.49 7.35
N CYS A 92 14.19 2.73 6.27
CA CYS A 92 14.77 1.39 6.04
C CYS A 92 14.46 0.36 7.15
N ASP A 93 13.32 0.49 7.83
CA ASP A 93 12.89 -0.41 8.89
C ASP A 93 11.81 -1.39 8.40
N TRP A 94 12.09 -2.70 8.48
CA TRP A 94 11.09 -3.75 8.18
C TRP A 94 10.06 -3.88 9.30
N LYS A 95 9.18 -2.89 9.41
CA LYS A 95 8.07 -2.86 10.35
C LYS A 95 6.93 -1.99 9.81
N HIS A 96 5.72 -2.27 10.28
CA HIS A 96 4.60 -1.39 10.03
C HIS A 96 4.73 -0.06 10.80
N GLY A 97 4.22 1.01 10.22
CA GLY A 97 4.18 2.33 10.85
C GLY A 97 3.96 3.44 9.82
N GLN A 98 4.07 4.70 10.25
CA GLN A 98 3.85 5.87 9.41
C GLN A 98 4.71 7.04 9.90
N PRO A 99 5.02 8.03 9.05
CA PRO A 99 5.67 9.25 9.50
C PRO A 99 4.82 9.99 10.53
N ASP A 100 5.47 10.60 11.51
CA ASP A 100 4.80 11.42 12.51
C ASP A 100 4.62 12.85 11.95
N ARG A 101 3.41 13.14 11.46
CA ARG A 101 3.03 14.46 10.92
C ARG A 101 2.01 15.14 11.82
N ASP A 102 2.18 16.44 12.05
CA ASP A 102 1.26 17.28 12.81
C ASP A 102 0.83 18.51 11.97
N PRO A 103 -0.46 18.67 11.62
CA PRO A 103 -1.56 17.75 11.92
C PRO A 103 -1.42 16.42 11.15
N LYS A 104 -2.04 15.36 11.68
CA LYS A 104 -2.14 14.08 10.96
C LYS A 104 -3.03 14.28 9.73
N PRO A 105 -2.55 13.96 8.51
CA PRO A 105 -3.32 14.17 7.29
C PRO A 105 -4.44 13.13 7.10
N PHE A 106 -4.35 11.97 7.76
CA PHE A 106 -5.35 10.89 7.70
C PHE A 106 -5.55 10.28 9.08
N ASP A 107 -6.79 9.89 9.38
CA ASP A 107 -7.16 9.28 10.67
C ASP A 107 -6.72 7.81 10.75
N HIS A 108 -6.91 7.06 9.67
CA HIS A 108 -6.58 5.64 9.58
C HIS A 108 -5.93 5.32 8.25
N ILE A 109 -4.83 4.58 8.31
CA ILE A 109 -4.08 4.17 7.13
C ILE A 109 -3.73 2.68 7.23
N GLY A 110 -4.27 1.85 6.32
CA GLY A 110 -3.84 0.46 6.13
C GLY A 110 -2.46 0.39 5.47
N GLN A 111 -1.68 -0.67 5.65
CA GLN A 111 -0.31 -0.73 5.11
C GLN A 111 0.08 -2.12 4.59
N ASN A 112 0.52 -2.21 3.33
CA ASN A 112 1.20 -3.40 2.82
C ASN A 112 2.70 -3.18 2.68
N LEU A 113 3.51 -4.17 3.08
CA LEU A 113 4.96 -4.16 2.97
C LEU A 113 5.42 -5.14 1.90
N TYR A 114 6.35 -4.72 1.05
CA TYR A 114 7.06 -5.64 0.16
C TYR A 114 8.55 -5.36 0.19
N VAL A 115 9.34 -6.43 0.26
CA VAL A 115 10.79 -6.38 0.20
C VAL A 115 11.30 -7.36 -0.85
N SER A 116 12.27 -6.94 -1.64
CA SER A 116 12.95 -7.80 -2.59
C SER A 116 14.44 -7.57 -2.51
N THR A 117 15.23 -8.53 -3.01
CA THR A 117 16.66 -8.35 -3.32
C THR A 117 16.91 -8.14 -4.81
N ALA A 118 15.85 -8.09 -5.62
CA ALA A 118 15.94 -7.89 -7.06
C ALA A 118 16.42 -6.47 -7.41
N SER A 119 17.09 -6.33 -8.55
CA SER A 119 17.52 -5.02 -9.10
C SER A 119 16.34 -4.11 -9.44
N GLU A 120 15.17 -4.68 -9.70
CA GLU A 120 13.96 -3.96 -10.10
C GLU A 120 12.74 -4.55 -9.41
N VAL A 121 12.08 -3.70 -8.62
CA VAL A 121 10.77 -3.97 -8.06
C VAL A 121 9.76 -3.11 -8.80
N THR A 122 8.70 -3.75 -9.28
CA THR A 122 7.60 -3.06 -9.99
C THR A 122 6.31 -3.25 -9.23
N GLY A 123 5.34 -2.37 -9.49
CA GLY A 123 4.04 -2.47 -8.87
C GLY A 123 3.28 -3.72 -9.23
N THR A 124 3.43 -4.20 -10.45
CA THR A 124 2.92 -5.51 -10.82
C THR A 124 3.50 -6.62 -9.94
N LYS A 125 4.82 -6.63 -9.65
CA LYS A 125 5.46 -7.69 -8.85
C LYS A 125 5.01 -7.66 -7.39
N SER A 126 5.06 -6.51 -6.73
CA SER A 126 4.66 -6.38 -5.32
C SER A 126 3.18 -6.69 -5.14
N THR A 127 2.31 -6.11 -5.98
CA THR A 127 0.87 -6.34 -5.91
C THR A 127 0.50 -7.80 -6.16
N THR A 128 1.16 -8.44 -7.14
CA THR A 128 0.96 -9.88 -7.40
C THR A 128 1.39 -10.71 -6.18
N SER A 129 2.52 -10.37 -5.54
CA SER A 129 2.97 -11.06 -4.34
C SER A 129 1.95 -10.99 -3.21
N TRP A 130 1.39 -9.80 -2.95
CA TRP A 130 0.35 -9.64 -1.94
C TRP A 130 -0.94 -10.36 -2.32
N TYR A 131 -1.36 -10.26 -3.58
CA TYR A 131 -2.58 -10.92 -4.03
C TYR A 131 -2.50 -12.44 -3.95
N ASN A 132 -1.32 -13.02 -4.20
CA ASN A 132 -1.12 -14.48 -4.21
C ASN A 132 -1.42 -15.15 -2.85
N GLU A 133 -1.47 -14.42 -1.75
CA GLU A 133 -1.95 -14.95 -0.47
C GLU A 133 -3.42 -15.43 -0.52
N VAL A 134 -4.16 -15.08 -1.59
CA VAL A 134 -5.48 -15.66 -1.88
C VAL A 134 -5.50 -17.18 -1.88
N SER A 135 -4.37 -17.84 -2.20
CA SER A 135 -4.28 -19.31 -2.18
C SER A 135 -4.49 -19.90 -0.80
N ASP A 136 -4.16 -19.13 0.25
CA ASP A 136 -4.18 -19.53 1.64
C ASP A 136 -5.39 -18.92 2.38
N TYR A 137 -6.25 -18.18 1.68
CA TYR A 137 -7.38 -17.47 2.28
C TYR A 137 -8.72 -18.13 1.92
N THR A 138 -9.51 -18.46 2.94
CA THR A 138 -10.87 -18.98 2.78
C THR A 138 -11.90 -17.86 2.98
N TYR A 139 -12.58 -17.49 1.90
CA TYR A 139 -13.55 -16.39 1.92
C TYR A 139 -14.76 -16.64 2.82
N SER A 140 -15.34 -17.84 2.76
CA SER A 140 -16.58 -18.16 3.50
C SER A 140 -16.44 -18.06 5.01
N SER A 141 -15.24 -18.29 5.53
CA SER A 141 -14.92 -18.22 6.96
C SER A 141 -14.10 -16.98 7.34
N ASN A 142 -13.77 -16.11 6.37
CA ASN A 142 -12.87 -14.98 6.56
C ASN A 142 -11.58 -15.37 7.31
N SER A 143 -10.96 -16.49 6.91
CA SER A 143 -9.83 -17.07 7.64
C SER A 143 -8.63 -17.31 6.73
N CYS A 144 -7.44 -17.16 7.29
CA CYS A 144 -6.19 -17.57 6.67
C CYS A 144 -5.81 -18.96 7.16
N GLU A 145 -5.16 -19.76 6.32
CA GLU A 145 -4.56 -21.03 6.72
C GLU A 145 -3.58 -20.86 7.89
N GLU A 146 -3.48 -21.90 8.72
CA GLU A 146 -2.61 -21.86 9.89
C GLU A 146 -1.14 -21.64 9.48
N ASN A 147 -0.46 -20.72 10.17
CA ASN A 147 0.92 -20.30 9.89
C ASN A 147 1.14 -19.64 8.51
N LYS A 148 0.08 -19.23 7.82
CA LYS A 148 0.16 -18.42 6.59
C LYS A 148 -0.13 -16.95 6.88
N VAL A 149 0.12 -16.10 5.88
CA VAL A 149 -0.15 -14.67 5.91
C VAL A 149 -1.15 -14.37 4.80
N CYS A 150 -2.24 -13.68 5.15
CA CYS A 150 -3.27 -13.26 4.19
C CYS A 150 -3.62 -11.76 4.31
N GLY A 151 -2.92 -11.05 5.19
CA GLY A 151 -3.19 -9.64 5.49
C GLY A 151 -3.02 -8.76 4.26
N HIS A 152 -1.98 -9.01 3.47
CA HIS A 152 -1.71 -8.21 2.29
C HIS A 152 -2.78 -8.41 1.21
N TYR A 153 -3.21 -9.66 0.98
CA TYR A 153 -4.32 -9.95 0.09
C TYR A 153 -5.61 -9.27 0.56
N THR A 154 -5.96 -9.39 1.84
CA THR A 154 -7.18 -8.76 2.38
C THR A 154 -7.18 -7.24 2.18
N GLN A 155 -6.01 -6.59 2.27
CA GLN A 155 -5.85 -5.16 1.99
C GLN A 155 -5.99 -4.84 0.48
N VAL A 156 -5.40 -5.64 -0.42
CA VAL A 156 -5.54 -5.44 -1.89
C VAL A 156 -7.01 -5.47 -2.32
N ARG A 157 -7.81 -6.37 -1.72
CA ARG A 157 -9.25 -6.50 -2.00
C ARG A 157 -10.15 -5.65 -1.12
N HIS A 158 -9.61 -4.79 -0.27
CA HIS A 158 -10.42 -4.02 0.68
C HIS A 158 -11.28 -2.99 -0.06
N ILE A 159 -12.52 -2.76 0.36
CA ILE A 159 -13.46 -1.97 -0.44
C ILE A 159 -13.08 -0.49 -0.56
N LEU A 160 -12.34 0.09 0.40
CA LEU A 160 -12.08 1.54 0.47
C LEU A 160 -10.88 2.06 -0.37
N TYR A 161 -10.98 3.35 -0.73
CA TYR A 161 -10.18 4.08 -1.73
C TYR A 161 -8.75 4.51 -1.29
N HIS A 162 -7.99 4.88 -2.33
CA HIS A 162 -6.61 5.40 -2.40
C HIS A 162 -5.49 4.35 -2.35
N ILE A 163 -4.67 4.36 -3.41
CA ILE A 163 -3.44 3.57 -3.53
C ILE A 163 -2.25 4.53 -3.57
N VAL A 164 -1.16 4.01 -3.03
CA VAL A 164 0.02 4.74 -2.63
C VAL A 164 1.21 3.83 -2.85
N ASP A 165 2.29 4.34 -3.42
CA ASP A 165 3.53 3.55 -3.50
C ASP A 165 4.78 4.45 -3.57
N CYS A 166 5.95 3.88 -3.29
CA CYS A 166 7.23 4.60 -3.19
C CYS A 166 8.40 3.86 -3.84
#